data_AF-A0A6F9DIH5-F1
#
_entry.id   AF-A0A6F9DIH5-F1
#
_cell.length_a   1.000
_cell.length_b   1.000
_cell.length_c   1.000
_cell.angle_alpha   90.00
_cell.angle_beta   90.00
_cell.angle_gamma   90.00
#
_symmetry.space_group_name_H-M   'P 1'
#
loop_
_entity.id
_entity.type
_entity.pdbx_description
1 polymer ?
#
loop_
_entity_poly.entity_id
_entity_poly.type
_entity_poly.pdbx_seq_one_letter_code
_entity_poly.pdbx_strand_id
1 'polypeptide(L)'
;MTEFTFENESSFKEWLYRLEQEARCAFMRRRGWQLNKSGSMTACFYCNRGGLYVSSATKKQAKTQGSCKTGVECTASMKVTKWPFKEGSSNATGQQHQIEVEAYLQHYGHNLDLSHIRITKSQKDEIARKLSQGISKYKILDEIRGSLDPATAPQRVHLLSLQDMYNIERKEGIQAKRGKLNCEPGTTVQAWIEKMQQSEDNPVLLIKYQQEKATPVCKVAPLI
;
A
#
# COMPACT_ATOMS: atom_id res chain seq x y z
N MET A 1 -21.69 -11.31 21.52
CA MET A 1 -20.79 -12.43 21.17
C MET A 1 -21.43 -13.14 20.00
N THR A 2 -20.66 -13.45 18.96
CA THR A 2 -21.16 -14.13 17.76
C THR A 2 -20.27 -15.32 17.48
N GLU A 3 -20.88 -16.45 17.14
CA GLU A 3 -20.18 -17.71 16.88
C GLU A 3 -20.27 -18.03 15.39
N PHE A 4 -19.17 -18.49 14.82
CA PHE A 4 -19.07 -18.90 13.42
C PHE A 4 -18.32 -20.23 13.31
N THR A 5 -18.72 -21.05 12.35
CA THR A 5 -18.06 -22.32 12.04
C THR A 5 -17.72 -22.35 10.56
N PHE A 6 -16.50 -22.78 10.25
CA PHE A 6 -15.98 -22.88 8.89
C PHE A 6 -15.42 -24.28 8.63
N GLU A 7 -15.62 -24.78 7.43
CA GLU A 7 -15.18 -26.11 7.00
C GLU A 7 -13.66 -26.19 6.77
N ASN A 8 -13.04 -25.06 6.42
CA ASN A 8 -11.64 -25.00 6.06
C ASN A 8 -11.02 -23.62 6.33
N GLU A 9 -9.69 -23.56 6.29
CA GLU A 9 -8.95 -22.33 6.55
C GLU A 9 -9.15 -21.26 5.47
N SER A 10 -9.45 -21.65 4.23
CA SER A 10 -9.68 -20.71 3.13
C SER A 10 -10.97 -19.90 3.33
N SER A 11 -12.07 -20.57 3.66
CA SER A 11 -13.36 -19.94 3.96
C SER A 11 -13.27 -19.00 5.18
N PHE A 12 -12.57 -19.42 6.24
CA PHE A 12 -12.28 -18.57 7.38
C PHE A 12 -11.47 -17.32 6.98
N LYS A 13 -10.43 -17.46 6.15
CA LYS A 13 -9.61 -16.34 5.69
C LYS A 13 -10.40 -15.35 4.83
N GLU A 14 -11.30 -15.85 3.98
CA GLU A 14 -12.16 -15.00 3.15
C GLU A 14 -13.15 -14.21 4.00
N TRP A 15 -13.80 -14.88 4.97
CA TRP A 15 -14.67 -14.22 5.94
C TRP A 15 -13.90 -13.15 6.74
N LEU A 16 -12.73 -13.50 7.27
CA LEU A 16 -11.90 -12.58 8.03
C LEU A 16 -11.48 -11.37 7.18
N TYR A 17 -11.13 -11.59 5.92
CA TYR A 17 -10.78 -10.51 4.99
C TYR A 17 -11.95 -9.53 4.79
N ARG A 18 -13.17 -10.04 4.55
CA ARG A 18 -14.37 -9.19 4.38
C ARG A 18 -14.65 -8.39 5.66
N LEU A 19 -14.63 -9.07 6.81
CA LEU A 19 -14.80 -8.45 8.12
C LEU A 19 -13.77 -7.32 8.36
N GLU A 20 -12.50 -7.54 8.04
CA GLU A 20 -11.44 -6.53 8.17
C GLU A 20 -11.67 -5.31 7.27
N GLN A 21 -12.21 -5.50 6.05
CA GLN A 21 -12.55 -4.38 5.17
C GLN A 21 -13.72 -3.56 5.73
N GLU A 22 -14.79 -4.22 6.19
CA GLU A 22 -15.97 -3.57 6.77
C GLU A 22 -15.61 -2.84 8.07
N ALA A 23 -14.88 -3.50 8.97
CA ALA A 23 -14.44 -2.94 10.24
C ALA A 23 -13.25 -1.99 10.11
N ARG A 24 -12.72 -1.76 8.90
CA ARG A 24 -11.60 -0.83 8.63
C ARG A 24 -10.41 -1.03 9.56
N CYS A 25 -10.11 -2.28 9.88
CA CYS A 25 -9.05 -2.66 10.80
C CYS A 25 -8.45 -4.00 10.42
N ALA A 26 -7.40 -4.42 11.11
CA ALA A 26 -6.88 -5.78 10.98
C ALA A 26 -6.96 -6.50 12.31
N PHE A 27 -7.25 -7.80 12.28
CA PHE A 27 -7.23 -8.67 13.43
C PHE A 27 -5.88 -9.39 13.47
N MET A 28 -5.08 -9.09 14.50
CA MET A 28 -3.73 -9.61 14.65
C MET A 28 -3.60 -10.47 15.90
N ARG A 29 -2.79 -11.53 15.79
CA ARG A 29 -2.43 -12.36 16.93
C ARG A 29 -1.29 -11.71 17.71
N ARG A 30 -1.42 -11.68 19.03
CA ARG A 30 -0.34 -11.26 19.95
C ARG A 30 0.58 -12.42 20.31
N ARG A 31 0.07 -13.66 20.25
CA ARG A 31 0.76 -14.91 20.58
C ARG A 31 0.61 -15.90 19.43
N GLY A 32 1.49 -16.90 19.38
CA GLY A 32 1.34 -18.04 18.48
C GLY A 32 0.09 -18.87 18.79
N TRP A 33 -0.19 -19.84 17.94
CA TRP A 33 -1.21 -20.86 18.24
C TRP A 33 -0.83 -21.64 19.49
N GLN A 34 -1.83 -21.95 20.32
CA GLN A 34 -1.67 -22.74 21.54
C GLN A 34 -2.28 -24.11 21.31
N LEU A 35 -1.55 -25.18 21.63
CA LEU A 35 -2.05 -26.55 21.56
C LEU A 35 -2.81 -26.86 22.86
N ASN A 36 -4.08 -27.25 22.73
CA ASN A 36 -4.90 -27.66 23.85
C ASN A 36 -4.72 -29.14 24.14
N LYS A 37 -5.07 -29.56 25.36
CA LYS A 37 -5.05 -30.98 25.77
C LYS A 37 -5.92 -31.89 24.90
N SER A 38 -6.97 -31.34 24.29
CA SER A 38 -7.87 -32.01 23.35
C SER A 38 -7.27 -32.21 21.95
N GLY A 39 -6.05 -31.76 21.68
CA GLY A 39 -5.44 -31.78 20.35
C GLY A 39 -5.86 -30.63 19.43
N SER A 40 -6.85 -29.81 19.82
CA SER A 40 -7.22 -28.58 19.09
C SER A 40 -6.17 -27.47 19.26
N MET A 41 -6.07 -26.59 18.27
CA MET A 41 -5.20 -25.41 18.34
C MET A 41 -6.04 -24.14 18.48
N THR A 42 -5.77 -23.30 19.48
CA THR A 42 -6.49 -22.03 19.69
C THR A 42 -5.58 -20.82 19.52
N ALA A 43 -6.10 -19.75 18.94
CA ALA A 43 -5.44 -18.44 18.91
C ALA A 43 -6.44 -17.31 19.10
N CYS A 44 -6.03 -16.30 19.88
CA CYS A 44 -6.80 -15.06 20.01
C CYS A 44 -6.26 -13.99 19.07
N PHE A 45 -7.17 -13.36 18.35
CA PHE A 45 -6.93 -12.23 17.48
C PHE A 45 -7.55 -10.98 18.09
N TYR A 46 -6.85 -9.87 17.96
CA TYR A 46 -7.23 -8.59 18.52
C TYR A 46 -7.15 -7.52 17.44
N CYS A 47 -8.00 -6.50 17.53
CA CYS A 47 -7.89 -5.35 16.65
C CYS A 47 -6.47 -4.74 16.72
N ASN A 48 -5.89 -4.48 15.55
CA ASN A 48 -4.55 -3.89 15.40
C ASN A 48 -4.48 -2.44 15.92
N ARG A 49 -5.61 -1.76 16.08
CA ARG A 49 -5.72 -0.40 16.64
C ARG A 49 -5.65 -0.38 18.17
N GLY A 50 -5.93 -1.50 18.82
CA GLY A 50 -5.93 -1.62 20.28
C GLY A 50 -4.51 -1.64 20.87
N GLY A 51 -4.40 -1.04 22.05
CA GLY A 51 -3.19 -0.99 22.89
C GLY A 51 -2.39 0.29 22.75
N LEU A 52 -1.28 0.33 23.47
CA LEU A 52 -0.33 1.44 23.50
C LEU A 52 0.78 1.23 22.46
N TYR A 53 1.24 2.34 21.87
CA TYR A 53 2.47 2.33 21.10
C TYR A 53 3.64 2.74 21.98
N VAL A 54 4.66 1.89 22.04
CA VAL A 54 5.92 2.17 22.72
C VAL A 54 7.01 2.21 21.66
N SER A 55 7.58 3.39 21.42
CA SER A 55 8.70 3.54 20.49
C SER A 55 9.98 2.96 21.10
N SER A 56 10.63 2.02 20.42
CA SER A 56 11.97 1.58 20.77
C SER A 56 13.09 2.46 20.18
N ALA A 57 12.72 3.45 19.36
CA ALA A 57 13.67 4.30 18.65
C ALA A 57 13.91 5.63 19.39
N THR A 58 15.16 5.90 19.75
CA THR A 58 15.55 7.10 20.51
C THR A 58 15.69 8.37 19.65
N LYS A 59 15.95 8.23 18.34
CA LYS A 59 16.35 9.36 17.46
C LYS A 59 15.55 9.49 16.16
N LYS A 60 14.44 8.76 15.99
CA LYS A 60 13.63 8.86 14.77
C LYS A 60 12.46 9.82 15.00
N GLN A 61 12.30 10.77 14.09
CA GLN A 61 11.10 11.61 14.03
C GLN A 61 9.87 10.72 13.85
N ALA A 62 8.81 11.01 14.60
CA ALA A 62 7.53 10.33 14.42
C ALA A 62 7.02 10.57 13.00
N LYS A 63 6.35 9.56 12.42
CA LYS A 63 5.64 9.77 11.16
C LYS A 63 4.53 10.81 11.40
N THR A 64 4.25 11.65 10.42
CA THR A 64 3.12 12.61 10.49
C THR A 64 1.78 11.91 10.74
N GLN A 65 1.61 10.68 10.22
CA GLN A 65 0.44 9.85 10.47
C GLN A 65 0.36 9.30 11.92
N GLY A 66 1.46 9.35 12.68
CA GLY A 66 1.55 8.77 14.00
C GLY A 66 1.51 7.23 13.99
N SER A 67 1.15 6.66 15.14
CA SER A 67 1.03 5.22 15.32
C SER A 67 -0.33 4.71 14.86
N CYS A 68 -0.40 3.45 14.44
CA CYS A 68 -1.68 2.78 14.27
C CYS A 68 -2.35 2.41 15.61
N LYS A 69 -1.68 2.60 16.75
CA LYS A 69 -2.24 2.34 18.07
C LYS A 69 -2.98 3.56 18.60
N THR A 70 -4.14 3.32 19.19
CA THR A 70 -5.05 4.36 19.69
C THR A 70 -4.76 4.76 21.13
N GLY A 71 -3.89 4.01 21.82
CA GLY A 71 -3.53 4.25 23.21
C GLY A 71 -4.47 3.61 24.23
N VAL A 72 -5.61 3.07 23.77
CA VAL A 72 -6.57 2.34 24.59
C VAL A 72 -6.75 0.92 24.07
N GLU A 73 -7.13 -0.01 24.94
CA GLU A 73 -7.42 -1.38 24.52
C GLU A 73 -8.75 -1.43 23.77
N CYS A 74 -8.76 -2.13 22.64
CA CYS A 74 -9.98 -2.29 21.85
C CYS A 74 -10.69 -3.57 22.29
N THR A 75 -12.00 -3.51 22.46
CA THR A 75 -12.83 -4.67 22.83
C THR A 75 -12.95 -5.70 21.70
N ALA A 76 -12.76 -5.26 20.45
CA ALA A 76 -12.92 -6.13 19.30
C ALA A 76 -11.83 -7.21 19.26
N SER A 77 -12.27 -8.45 19.41
CA SER A 77 -11.40 -9.62 19.49
C SER A 77 -12.14 -10.87 19.05
N MET A 78 -11.41 -11.90 18.66
CA MET A 78 -11.98 -13.21 18.37
C MET A 78 -11.03 -14.31 18.82
N LYS A 79 -11.60 -15.41 19.29
CA LYS A 79 -10.91 -16.63 19.63
C LYS A 79 -11.23 -17.64 18.54
N VAL A 80 -10.18 -18.12 17.88
CA VAL A 80 -10.28 -19.10 16.79
C VAL A 80 -9.74 -20.42 17.30
N THR A 81 -10.54 -21.47 17.18
CA THR A 81 -10.17 -22.85 17.53
C THR A 81 -10.18 -23.69 16.27
N LYS A 82 -9.05 -24.33 15.96
CA LYS A 82 -8.92 -25.31 14.89
C LYS A 82 -8.99 -26.70 15.50
N TRP A 83 -9.97 -27.49 15.07
CA TRP A 83 -10.12 -28.86 15.52
C TRP A 83 -9.29 -29.82 14.66
N PRO A 84 -8.66 -30.82 15.28
CA PRO A 84 -7.98 -31.87 14.53
C PRO A 84 -9.00 -32.66 13.72
N PHE A 85 -8.53 -33.26 12.63
CA PHE A 85 -9.36 -34.13 11.82
C PHE A 85 -9.79 -35.35 12.65
N LYS A 86 -11.06 -35.75 12.53
CA LYS A 86 -11.52 -37.03 13.08
C LYS A 86 -11.13 -38.13 12.10
N GLU A 87 -10.22 -39.02 12.50
CA GLU A 87 -9.90 -40.21 11.70
C GLU A 87 -11.18 -41.01 11.43
N GLY A 88 -11.49 -41.27 10.15
CA GLY A 88 -12.66 -42.05 9.72
C GLY A 88 -13.56 -41.43 8.66
N SER A 89 -13.40 -40.15 8.30
CA SER A 89 -14.19 -39.52 7.22
C SER A 89 -13.49 -39.70 5.86
N SER A 90 -13.91 -40.69 5.10
CA SER A 90 -13.37 -41.10 3.79
C SER A 90 -13.68 -40.11 2.65
N ASN A 91 -13.24 -38.86 2.74
CA ASN A 91 -13.28 -37.94 1.61
C ASN A 91 -11.85 -37.69 1.12
N ALA A 92 -11.51 -38.39 0.04
CA ALA A 92 -10.19 -38.50 -0.57
C ALA A 92 -9.72 -37.23 -1.33
N THR A 93 -10.16 -36.04 -0.93
CA THR A 93 -9.70 -34.79 -1.58
C THR A 93 -9.75 -33.60 -0.62
N GLY A 94 -8.65 -33.42 0.13
CA GLY A 94 -8.34 -32.18 0.83
C GLY A 94 -8.78 -32.13 2.30
N GLN A 95 -7.85 -32.49 3.19
CA GLN A 95 -7.69 -32.04 4.58
C GLN A 95 -8.68 -30.93 5.03
N GLN A 96 -9.76 -31.28 5.73
CA GLN A 96 -10.70 -30.30 6.30
C GLN A 96 -10.58 -30.28 7.83
N HIS A 97 -10.01 -29.19 8.36
CA HIS A 97 -10.06 -28.88 9.80
C HIS A 97 -11.28 -28.01 10.04
N GLN A 98 -12.20 -28.44 10.91
CA GLN A 98 -13.28 -27.58 11.37
C GLN A 98 -12.69 -26.42 12.17
N ILE A 99 -13.07 -25.19 11.80
CA ILE A 99 -12.64 -23.97 12.46
C ILE A 99 -13.84 -23.34 13.14
N GLU A 100 -13.74 -23.13 14.44
CA GLU A 100 -14.74 -22.44 15.25
C GLU A 100 -14.20 -21.07 15.67
N VAL A 101 -15.06 -20.07 15.62
CA VAL A 101 -14.71 -18.68 15.92
C VAL A 101 -15.73 -18.10 16.89
N GLU A 102 -15.26 -17.75 18.09
CA GLU A 102 -16.00 -16.96 19.06
C GLU A 102 -15.56 -15.49 18.91
N ALA A 103 -16.43 -14.62 18.41
CA ALA A 103 -16.07 -13.25 18.05
C ALA A 103 -16.86 -12.19 18.83
N TYR A 104 -16.13 -11.13 19.21
CA TYR A 104 -16.65 -9.85 19.67
C TYR A 104 -16.26 -8.80 18.63
N LEU A 105 -17.19 -8.48 17.74
CA LEU A 105 -16.91 -7.64 16.57
C LEU A 105 -17.11 -6.13 16.81
N GLN A 106 -17.73 -5.77 17.94
CA GLN A 106 -17.99 -4.37 18.24
C GLN A 106 -16.72 -3.67 18.75
N HIS A 107 -16.34 -2.60 18.06
CA HIS A 107 -15.19 -1.78 18.39
C HIS A 107 -15.57 -0.69 19.41
N TYR A 108 -15.02 -0.79 20.61
CA TYR A 108 -15.01 0.30 21.58
C TYR A 108 -13.57 0.79 21.81
N GLY A 109 -13.43 2.09 22.06
CA GLY A 109 -12.13 2.74 22.31
C GLY A 109 -11.49 3.40 21.09
N HIS A 110 -11.99 3.19 19.86
CA HIS A 110 -11.48 3.91 18.70
C HIS A 110 -12.46 4.03 17.54
N ASN A 111 -12.21 5.02 16.68
CA ASN A 111 -12.94 5.21 15.43
C ASN A 111 -12.36 4.34 14.31
N LEU A 112 -13.19 4.12 13.29
CA LEU A 112 -12.84 3.40 12.08
C LEU A 112 -12.12 4.32 11.08
N ASP A 113 -10.79 4.35 11.14
CA ASP A 113 -9.96 5.21 10.29
C ASP A 113 -9.33 4.43 9.13
N LEU A 114 -9.62 4.89 7.90
CA LEU A 114 -9.07 4.36 6.66
C LEU A 114 -7.55 4.51 6.59
N SER A 115 -6.95 5.53 7.20
CA SER A 115 -5.53 5.84 7.03
C SER A 115 -4.62 4.69 7.50
N HIS A 116 -5.03 4.00 8.56
CA HIS A 116 -4.25 2.94 9.20
C HIS A 116 -4.55 1.53 8.66
N ILE A 117 -5.42 1.43 7.65
CA ILE A 117 -5.64 0.19 6.90
C ILE A 117 -4.43 -0.06 6.00
N ARG A 118 -4.07 -1.34 5.86
CA ARG A 118 -3.03 -1.75 4.92
C ARG A 118 -3.65 -1.94 3.54
N ILE A 119 -2.96 -1.45 2.51
CA ILE A 119 -3.25 -1.81 1.12
C ILE A 119 -3.08 -3.32 0.96
N THR A 120 -4.04 -3.97 0.30
CA THR A 120 -4.03 -5.43 0.12
C THR A 120 -2.89 -5.86 -0.78
N LYS A 121 -2.54 -7.15 -0.76
CA LYS A 121 -1.50 -7.69 -1.65
C LYS A 121 -1.90 -7.53 -3.12
N SER A 122 -3.11 -7.94 -3.47
CA SER A 122 -3.65 -7.81 -4.83
C SER A 122 -3.60 -6.35 -5.35
N GLN A 123 -3.98 -5.37 -4.53
CA GLN A 123 -3.88 -3.95 -4.91
C GLN A 123 -2.43 -3.51 -5.16
N LYS A 124 -1.47 -3.96 -4.32
CA LYS A 124 -0.04 -3.67 -4.54
C LYS A 124 0.49 -4.32 -5.80
N ASP A 125 0.09 -5.57 -6.07
CA ASP A 125 0.51 -6.32 -7.25
C ASP A 125 -0.03 -5.64 -8.53
N GLU A 126 -1.25 -5.11 -8.50
CA GLU A 126 -1.80 -4.33 -9.63
C GLU A 126 -1.03 -3.03 -9.86
N ILE A 127 -0.74 -2.27 -8.80
CA ILE A 127 0.07 -1.04 -8.88
C ILE A 127 1.47 -1.37 -9.40
N ALA A 128 2.08 -2.44 -8.90
CA ALA A 128 3.39 -2.91 -9.33
C ALA A 128 3.39 -3.27 -10.84
N ARG A 129 2.34 -3.94 -11.32
CA ARG A 129 2.17 -4.25 -12.74
C ARG A 129 2.07 -2.97 -13.59
N LYS A 130 1.32 -1.96 -13.15
CA LYS A 130 1.26 -0.66 -13.87
C LYS A 130 2.62 0.04 -13.88
N LEU A 131 3.36 -0.01 -12.77
CA LEU A 131 4.70 0.56 -12.67
C LEU A 131 5.71 -0.16 -13.58
N SER A 132 5.65 -1.50 -13.68
CA SER A 132 6.54 -2.28 -14.55
C SER A 132 6.29 -2.05 -16.04
N GLN A 133 5.07 -1.65 -16.40
CA GLN A 133 4.70 -1.20 -17.74
C GLN A 133 5.19 0.22 -18.08
N GLY A 134 5.83 0.92 -17.13
CA GLY A 134 6.34 2.28 -17.35
C GLY A 134 5.29 3.38 -17.22
N ILE A 135 4.10 3.08 -16.70
CA ILE A 135 3.07 4.09 -16.46
C ILE A 135 3.55 5.05 -15.36
N SER A 136 3.35 6.36 -15.57
CA SER A 136 3.78 7.37 -14.61
C SER A 136 3.03 7.21 -13.28
N LYS A 137 3.74 7.42 -12.17
CA LYS A 137 3.17 7.36 -10.81
C LYS A 137 1.98 8.31 -10.65
N TYR A 138 2.05 9.50 -11.26
CA TYR A 138 0.98 10.48 -11.26
C TYR A 138 -0.27 9.97 -11.96
N LYS A 139 -0.11 9.36 -13.14
CA LYS A 139 -1.23 8.78 -13.88
C LYS A 139 -1.89 7.63 -13.11
N ILE A 140 -1.10 6.77 -12.47
CA ILE A 140 -1.64 5.70 -11.62
C ILE A 140 -2.46 6.28 -10.45
N LEU A 141 -1.95 7.30 -9.78
CA LEU A 141 -2.67 7.96 -8.68
C LEU A 141 -3.95 8.64 -9.16
N ASP A 142 -3.93 9.25 -10.35
CA ASP A 142 -5.08 9.91 -10.96
C ASP A 142 -6.16 8.90 -11.35
N GLU A 143 -5.78 7.79 -12.01
CA GLU A 143 -6.71 6.68 -12.32
C GLU A 143 -7.37 6.11 -11.06
N ILE A 144 -6.59 5.92 -9.99
CA ILE A 144 -7.10 5.41 -8.70
C ILE A 144 -8.06 6.41 -8.05
N ARG A 145 -7.79 7.72 -8.15
CA ARG A 145 -8.70 8.74 -7.61
C ARG A 145 -9.93 8.90 -8.47
N GLY A 146 -9.81 8.74 -9.78
CA GLY A 146 -10.91 8.76 -10.74
C GLY A 146 -11.85 7.55 -10.63
N SER A 147 -11.38 6.43 -10.06
CA SER A 147 -12.25 5.28 -9.74
C SER A 147 -13.11 5.49 -8.48
N LEU A 148 -12.97 6.62 -7.79
CA LEU A 148 -13.79 6.94 -6.62
C LEU A 148 -15.20 7.31 -7.08
N ASP A 149 -16.15 6.40 -6.83
CA ASP A 149 -17.57 6.66 -7.02
C ASP A 149 -18.13 7.46 -5.82
N PRO A 150 -18.77 8.62 -6.02
CA PRO A 150 -19.41 9.39 -4.96
C PRO A 150 -20.46 8.61 -4.16
N ALA A 151 -21.10 7.60 -4.76
CA ALA A 151 -22.08 6.76 -4.06
C ALA A 151 -21.44 5.70 -3.16
N THR A 152 -20.14 5.41 -3.33
CA THR A 152 -19.42 4.35 -2.62
C THR A 152 -18.45 4.93 -1.59
N ALA A 153 -18.34 4.29 -0.42
CA ALA A 153 -17.40 4.73 0.61
C ALA A 153 -15.93 4.62 0.13
N PRO A 154 -15.07 5.62 0.43
CA PRO A 154 -13.68 5.58 0.02
C PRO A 154 -12.94 4.42 0.68
N GLN A 155 -12.16 3.70 -0.12
CA GLN A 155 -11.24 2.66 0.33
C GLN A 155 -9.83 3.20 0.58
N ARG A 156 -8.99 2.42 1.28
CA ARG A 156 -7.58 2.74 1.56
C ARG A 156 -6.75 3.07 0.31
N VAL A 157 -7.05 2.43 -0.82
CA VAL A 157 -6.37 2.64 -2.11
C VAL A 157 -6.54 4.07 -2.64
N HIS A 158 -7.64 4.76 -2.34
CA HIS A 158 -7.84 6.15 -2.77
C HIS A 158 -6.96 7.15 -2.00
N LEU A 159 -6.44 6.76 -0.82
CA LEU A 159 -5.55 7.57 0.01
C LEU A 159 -4.06 7.30 -0.29
N LEU A 160 -3.74 6.82 -1.48
CA LEU A 160 -2.36 6.57 -1.88
C LEU A 160 -1.61 7.88 -2.12
N SER A 161 -0.37 7.89 -1.63
CA SER A 161 0.59 8.97 -1.82
C SER A 161 1.67 8.59 -2.84
N LEU A 162 2.40 9.58 -3.35
CA LEU A 162 3.61 9.31 -4.15
C LEU A 162 4.63 8.46 -3.39
N GLN A 163 4.73 8.66 -2.07
CA GLN A 163 5.63 7.87 -1.24
C GLN A 163 5.24 6.38 -1.23
N ASP A 164 3.94 6.07 -1.25
CA ASP A 164 3.47 4.68 -1.36
C ASP A 164 3.89 4.06 -2.69
N MET A 165 3.83 4.82 -3.79
CA MET A 165 4.30 4.36 -5.11
C MET A 165 5.80 4.02 -5.09
N TYR A 166 6.63 4.90 -4.51
CA TYR A 166 8.07 4.64 -4.36
C TYR A 166 8.36 3.44 -3.45
N ASN A 167 7.56 3.25 -2.40
CA ASN A 167 7.71 2.11 -1.50
C ASN A 167 7.37 0.79 -2.20
N ILE A 168 6.30 0.77 -3.02
CA ILE A 168 5.91 -0.40 -3.83
C ILE A 168 7.00 -0.69 -4.86
N GLU A 169 7.41 0.32 -5.64
CA GLU A 169 8.47 0.22 -6.64
C GLU A 169 9.76 -0.40 -6.09
N ARG A 170 10.22 0.11 -4.93
CA ARG A 170 11.42 -0.40 -4.26
C ARG A 170 11.25 -1.83 -3.79
N LYS A 171 10.08 -2.17 -3.23
CA LYS A 171 9.83 -3.50 -2.67
C LYS A 171 9.79 -4.58 -3.75
N GLU A 172 9.19 -4.26 -4.89
CA GLU A 172 9.04 -5.18 -6.02
C GLU A 172 10.30 -5.24 -6.90
N GLY A 173 11.36 -4.50 -6.55
CA GLY A 173 12.59 -4.46 -7.34
C GLY A 173 12.38 -3.87 -8.74
N ILE A 174 11.26 -3.17 -8.95
CA ILE A 174 10.97 -2.36 -10.14
C ILE A 174 11.76 -1.07 -9.99
N GLN A 175 13.06 -1.15 -9.70
CA GLN A 175 13.93 -0.06 -10.10
C GLN A 175 13.66 0.07 -11.59
N ALA A 176 12.99 1.15 -12.00
CA ALA A 176 12.85 1.47 -13.41
C ALA A 176 14.19 1.13 -14.03
N LYS A 177 14.18 0.55 -15.23
CA LYS A 177 15.28 0.79 -16.14
C LYS A 177 15.39 2.32 -16.24
N ARG A 178 16.14 2.92 -15.31
CA ARG A 178 16.99 4.08 -15.48
C ARG A 178 18.26 3.61 -16.20
N GLY A 179 18.22 2.50 -16.93
CA GLY A 179 18.76 2.59 -18.28
C GLY A 179 18.03 3.77 -18.86
N LYS A 180 18.76 4.88 -19.05
CA LYS A 180 18.41 6.04 -19.86
C LYS A 180 16.97 5.90 -20.33
N LEU A 181 16.04 6.72 -19.82
CA LEU A 181 14.94 7.09 -20.71
C LEU A 181 15.63 7.27 -22.06
N ASN A 182 15.18 6.56 -23.08
CA ASN A 182 15.40 7.02 -24.42
C ASN A 182 14.70 8.39 -24.45
N CYS A 183 15.34 9.42 -23.85
CA CYS A 183 15.55 10.64 -24.56
C CYS A 183 16.11 10.13 -25.88
N GLU A 184 15.21 9.98 -26.85
CA GLU A 184 15.52 10.50 -28.17
C GLU A 184 16.40 11.73 -27.92
N PRO A 185 17.65 11.74 -28.43
CA PRO A 185 18.64 12.78 -28.10
C PRO A 185 18.16 14.22 -28.34
N GLY A 186 16.94 14.42 -28.87
CA GLY A 186 16.23 15.68 -29.03
C GLY A 186 15.42 16.24 -27.84
N THR A 187 15.38 15.62 -26.65
CA THR A 187 14.49 16.08 -25.54
C THR A 187 15.21 16.59 -24.28
N THR A 188 16.47 17.00 -24.38
CA THR A 188 17.08 17.86 -23.37
C THR A 188 16.68 19.31 -23.66
N VAL A 189 16.59 20.15 -22.62
CA VAL A 189 16.43 21.62 -22.79
C VAL A 189 17.45 22.15 -23.78
N GLN A 190 18.65 21.57 -23.80
CA GLN A 190 19.71 21.87 -24.74
C GLN A 190 19.38 21.50 -26.20
N ALA A 191 18.83 20.31 -26.47
CA ALA A 191 18.41 19.95 -27.81
C ALA A 191 17.22 20.81 -28.32
N TRP A 192 16.34 21.22 -27.41
CA TRP A 192 15.29 22.20 -27.73
C TRP A 192 15.86 23.59 -28.02
N ILE A 193 16.84 24.04 -27.24
CA ILE A 193 17.58 25.29 -27.48
C ILE A 193 18.27 25.26 -28.84
N GLU A 194 19.01 24.18 -29.16
CA GLU A 194 19.72 24.02 -30.43
C GLU A 194 18.75 24.00 -31.62
N LYS A 195 17.59 23.36 -31.46
CA LYS A 195 16.52 23.38 -32.46
C LYS A 195 15.93 24.79 -32.66
N MET A 196 15.76 25.56 -31.58
CA MET A 196 15.21 26.92 -31.65
C MET A 196 16.24 27.92 -32.18
N GLN A 197 17.54 27.72 -31.94
CA GLN A 197 18.61 28.52 -32.53
C GLN A 197 18.72 28.38 -34.05
N GLN A 198 18.23 27.28 -34.62
CA GLN A 198 18.21 27.02 -36.07
C GLN A 198 16.94 27.55 -36.75
N SER A 199 15.94 28.03 -36.00
CA SER A 199 14.71 28.61 -36.55
C SER A 199 14.90 30.11 -36.79
N GLU A 200 14.27 30.64 -37.86
CA GLU A 200 14.29 32.08 -38.16
C GLU A 200 13.65 32.92 -37.04
N ASP A 201 12.66 32.36 -36.35
CA ASP A 201 12.00 32.96 -35.19
C ASP A 201 12.51 32.35 -33.88
N ASN A 202 13.74 32.66 -33.50
CA ASN A 202 14.35 32.16 -32.26
C ASN A 202 13.94 33.01 -31.03
N PRO A 203 13.13 32.48 -30.07
CA PRO A 203 12.75 33.21 -28.86
C PRO A 203 13.81 33.16 -27.73
N VAL A 204 14.91 32.42 -27.91
CA VAL A 204 15.92 32.20 -26.87
C VAL A 204 16.95 33.33 -26.86
N LEU A 205 16.76 34.29 -25.95
CA LEU A 205 17.63 35.47 -25.82
C LEU A 205 18.87 35.24 -24.94
N LEU A 206 18.78 34.40 -23.91
CA LEU A 206 19.86 34.14 -22.97
C LEU A 206 19.78 32.72 -22.40
N ILE A 207 20.93 32.05 -22.32
CA ILE A 207 21.08 30.70 -21.75
C ILE A 207 22.10 30.80 -20.62
N LYS A 208 21.74 30.27 -19.44
CA LYS A 208 22.66 30.20 -18.28
C LYS A 208 22.76 28.75 -17.81
N TYR A 209 23.93 28.15 -18.01
CA TYR A 209 24.23 26.83 -17.49
C TYR A 209 24.52 26.90 -15.98
N GLN A 210 24.17 25.85 -15.23
CA GLN A 210 24.22 25.82 -13.76
C GLN A 210 25.63 26.00 -13.15
N GLN A 211 26.68 26.18 -13.95
CA GLN A 211 28.06 26.39 -13.48
C GLN A 211 28.79 27.58 -14.14
N GLU A 212 28.13 28.42 -14.94
CA GLU A 212 28.77 29.59 -15.57
C GLU A 212 28.05 30.92 -15.24
N LYS A 213 28.84 31.99 -15.10
CA LYS A 213 28.32 33.37 -15.04
C LYS A 213 27.90 33.76 -16.47
N ALA A 214 26.67 34.28 -16.61
CA ALA A 214 26.07 34.59 -17.90
C ALA A 214 26.95 35.54 -18.72
N THR A 215 27.34 35.12 -19.92
CA THR A 215 27.97 35.96 -20.93
C THR A 215 26.96 36.27 -22.03
N PRO A 216 26.79 37.56 -22.42
CA PRO A 216 25.95 37.91 -23.54
C PRO A 216 26.69 37.57 -24.84
N VAL A 217 26.17 36.63 -25.62
CA VAL A 217 26.62 36.42 -27.01
C VAL A 217 25.62 37.14 -27.92
N CYS A 218 25.98 38.34 -28.35
CA CYS A 218 25.33 39.00 -29.47
C CYS A 218 26.41 39.30 -30.50
N LYS A 219 26.55 38.45 -31.52
CA LYS A 219 27.24 38.82 -32.76
C LYS A 219 26.21 39.47 -33.66
N VAL A 220 26.12 40.79 -33.58
CA VAL A 220 25.40 41.59 -34.57
C VAL A 220 26.25 41.58 -35.84
N ALA A 221 25.71 41.03 -36.93
CA ALA A 221 26.34 41.12 -38.25
C ALA A 221 26.34 42.60 -38.70
N PRO A 222 27.41 43.12 -39.32
CA PRO A 222 27.38 44.45 -39.89
C PRO A 222 26.47 44.44 -41.12
N LEU A 223 25.48 45.34 -41.12
CA LEU A 223 24.72 45.69 -42.31
C LEU A 223 25.67 46.41 -43.28
N ILE A 224 25.75 45.93 -44.52
CA ILE A 224 26.39 46.61 -45.66
C ILE A 224 25.50 47.76 -46.11
#